data_AF-A0A7Z9WCZ1-F1
#
_entry.id   AF-A0A7Z9WCZ1-F1
#
_cell.length_a   1.000
_cell.length_b   1.000
_cell.length_c   1.000
_cell.angle_alpha   90.00
_cell.angle_beta   90.00
_cell.angle_gamma   90.00
#
_symmetry.space_group_name_H-M   'P 1'
#
loop_
_entity.id
_entity.type
_entity.pdbx_description
1 polymer ?
#
loop_
_entity_poly.entity_id
_entity_poly.type
_entity_poly.pdbx_seq_one_letter_code
_entity_poly.pdbx_strand_id
1 'polypeptide(L)' 'MFEILRREEMAQGTVIMNEISAPLIAKKAKPGQFVILKANETGERIPLTMADTDPERG' A
#
# COMPACT_ATOMS: atom_id res chain seq x y z
N MET A 1 -2.30 -2.74 -12.57
CA MET A 1 -1.35 -1.75 -12.01
C MET A 1 -2.16 -0.89 -11.05
N PHE A 2 -1.68 -0.61 -9.84
CA PHE A 2 -2.42 0.17 -8.83
C PHE A 2 -1.85 1.59 -8.78
N GLU A 3 -2.71 2.59 -8.68
CA GLU A 3 -2.31 3.99 -8.66
C GLU A 3 -1.87 4.42 -7.26
N ILE A 4 -0.83 5.27 -7.17
CA ILE A 4 -0.42 5.90 -5.92
C ILE A 4 -1.14 7.25 -5.84
N LEU A 5 -2.13 7.36 -4.94
CA LEU A 5 -2.94 8.56 -4.76
C LEU A 5 -2.20 9.66 -3.98
N ARG A 6 -1.36 9.24 -3.03
CA ARG A 6 -0.53 10.13 -2.21
C ARG A 6 0.78 9.46 -1.87
N ARG A 7 1.85 10.25 -1.84
CA ARG A 7 3.17 9.85 -1.35
C ARG A 7 3.72 10.93 -0.45
N GLU A 8 4.16 10.54 0.75
CA GLU A 8 4.68 11.46 1.75
C GLU A 8 5.92 10.88 2.42
N GLU A 9 6.95 11.71 2.56
CA GLU A 9 8.13 11.38 3.36
C GLU A 9 7.87 11.71 4.83
N MET A 10 7.97 10.70 5.68
CA MET A 10 7.63 10.81 7.09
C MET A 10 8.86 10.98 7.99
N ALA A 11 10.03 10.51 7.55
CA ALA A 11 11.25 10.58 8.35
C ALA A 11 12.53 10.49 7.51
N GLN A 12 13.13 11.63 7.16
CA GLN A 12 14.51 11.74 6.63
C GLN A 12 14.86 10.67 5.56
N GLY A 13 13.93 10.41 4.63
CA GLY A 13 14.06 9.42 3.57
C GLY A 13 13.97 7.94 3.98
N THR A 14 13.86 7.62 5.27
CA THR A 14 13.80 6.24 5.80
C THR A 14 12.40 5.68 5.86
N VAL A 15 11.38 6.54 5.98
CA VAL A 15 9.96 6.15 6.04
C VAL A 15 9.17 6.93 5.02
N ILE A 16 8.55 6.22 4.08
CA ILE A 16 7.69 6.78 3.04
C ILE A 16 6.30 6.17 3.17
N MET A 17 5.29 7.01 3.37
CA MET A 17 3.90 6.61 3.35
C MET A 17 3.37 6.71 1.93
N ASN A 18 2.66 5.67 1.47
CA ASN A 18 2.00 5.65 0.17
C ASN A 18 0.54 5.27 0.37
N GLU A 19 -0.38 6.12 -0.08
CA GLU A 19 -1.79 5.78 -0.25
C GLU A 19 -1.95 5.19 -1.65
N ILE A 20 -2.41 3.95 -1.76
CA ILE A 20 -2.52 3.19 -3.01
C ILE A 20 -3.98 2.88 -3.26
N SER A 21 -4.50 3.20 -4.45
CA SER A 21 -5.87 2.84 -4.79
C SER A 21 -5.99 1.34 -5.03
N ALA A 22 -6.66 0.63 -4.13
CA ALA A 22 -6.88 -0.80 -4.24
C ALA A 22 -8.24 -1.22 -3.66
N PRO A 23 -9.37 -0.88 -4.32
CA PRO A 23 -10.70 -0.97 -3.73
C PRO A 23 -11.10 -2.38 -3.25
N LEU A 24 -10.64 -3.43 -3.94
CA LEU A 24 -10.94 -4.82 -3.56
C LEU A 24 -10.16 -5.27 -2.32
N ILE A 25 -8.97 -4.70 -2.09
CA ILE A 25 -8.15 -4.98 -0.91
C ILE A 25 -8.70 -4.18 0.27
N ALA A 26 -8.91 -2.86 0.11
CA ALA A 26 -9.42 -2.00 1.16
C ALA A 26 -10.76 -2.50 1.73
N LYS A 27 -11.68 -2.98 0.88
CA LYS A 27 -12.97 -3.55 1.32
C LYS A 27 -12.87 -4.83 2.14
N LYS A 28 -11.75 -5.55 2.07
CA LYS A 28 -11.58 -6.88 2.69
C LYS A 28 -10.50 -6.90 3.77
N ALA A 29 -9.71 -5.84 3.88
CA ALA A 29 -8.59 -5.78 4.80
C ALA A 29 -9.05 -5.93 6.25
N LYS A 30 -8.27 -6.68 7.02
CA LYS A 30 -8.46 -6.90 8.45
C LYS A 30 -7.15 -6.65 9.19
N PRO A 31 -7.19 -6.25 10.48
CA PRO A 31 -5.99 -6.08 11.29
C PRO A 31 -5.08 -7.30 11.27
N GLY A 32 -3.76 -7.08 11.16
CA GLY A 32 -2.75 -8.14 11.09
C GLY A 32 -2.52 -8.73 9.68
N GLN A 33 -3.29 -8.33 8.67
CA GLN A 33 -3.02 -8.70 7.29
C GLN A 33 -1.97 -7.80 6.63
N PHE A 34 -1.38 -8.30 5.55
CA PHE A 34 -0.39 -7.60 4.74
C PHE A 34 -0.66 -7.85 3.26
N VAL A 35 -0.04 -7.06 2.40
CA VAL A 35 -0.07 -7.21 0.94
C VAL A 35 1.31 -7.60 0.41
N ILE A 36 1.33 -8.31 -0.72
CA ILE A 36 2.56 -8.52 -1.48
C ILE A 36 2.61 -7.47 -2.60
N LEU A 37 3.66 -6.64 -2.58
CA LEU A 37 3.88 -5.61 -3.59
C LEU A 37 4.99 -6.02 -4.55
N LYS A 38 4.82 -5.61 -5.80
CA LYS A 38 5.83 -5.73 -6.87
C LYS A 38 5.80 -4.41 -7.66
N ALA A 39 6.89 -3.66 -7.60
CA ALA A 39 6.92 -2.28 -8.09
C ALA A 39 6.97 -2.16 -9.63
N ASN A 40 7.59 -3.12 -10.31
CA ASN A 40 7.73 -3.14 -11.77
C ASN A 40 7.84 -4.60 -12.26
N GLU A 41 7.89 -4.83 -13.57
CA GLU A 41 7.85 -6.18 -14.16
C GLU A 41 8.99 -7.10 -13.75
N THR A 42 10.19 -6.55 -13.51
CA THR A 42 11.38 -7.30 -13.09
C THR A 42 11.61 -7.27 -11.58
N GLY A 43 10.79 -6.53 -10.84
CA GLY A 43 10.95 -6.30 -9.41
C GLY A 43 10.58 -7.52 -8.57
N GLU A 44 11.14 -7.56 -7.37
CA GLU A 44 10.85 -8.59 -6.39
C GLU A 44 9.47 -8.42 -5.74
N ARG A 45 8.97 -9.52 -5.16
CA ARG A 45 7.74 -9.53 -4.37
C ARG A 45 8.10 -9.33 -2.90
N ILE A 46 7.67 -8.21 -2.33
CA ILE A 46 7.93 -7.88 -0.92
C ILE A 46 6.63 -7.83 -0.12
N PRO A 47 6.57 -8.40 1.10
CA PRO A 47 5.44 -8.23 1.99
C PRO A 47 5.51 -6.87 2.69
N LEU A 48 4.39 -6.14 2.68
CA LEU A 48 4.24 -4.89 3.43
C LEU A 48 2.90 -4.86 4.16
N THR A 49 2.93 -4.50 5.44
CA THR A 49 1.75 -4.34 6.28
C THR A 49 0.96 -3.11 5.85
N MET A 50 -0.36 -3.23 5.78
CA MET A 50 -1.24 -2.08 5.59
C MET A 50 -1.37 -1.34 6.91
N ALA A 51 -0.87 -0.10 6.98
CA ALA A 51 -0.96 0.71 8.19
C ALA A 51 -2.39 1.19 8.47
N ASP A 52 -3.15 1.47 7.41
CA ASP A 52 -4.56 1.86 7.45
C ASP A 52 -5.24 1.49 6.13
N THR A 53 -6.58 1.47 6.11
CA THR A 53 -7.40 1.22 4.91
C THR A 53 -8.70 2.00 4.95
N ASP A 54 -9.10 2.57 3.81
CA ASP A 54 -10.39 3.24 3.62
C ASP A 54 -11.27 2.44 2.64
N PRO A 55 -12.24 1.63 3.12
CA PRO A 55 -13.10 0.82 2.25
C PRO A 55 -13.99 1.61 1.28
N GLU A 56 -14.28 2.88 1.59
CA GLU A 56 -15.15 3.75 0.79
C GLU A 56 -14.35 4.43 -0.34
N ARG A 57 -13.16 4.95 -0.02
CA ARG A 57 -12.28 5.62 -1.01
C ARG A 57 -11.48 4.64 -1.85
N GLY A 58 -11.21 3.44 -1.34
CA GLY A 58 -10.68 2.30 -2.08
C GLY A 58 -9.17 2.30 -2.26
#